data_AF-A0AAE8IA00-F1
#
_entry.id   AF-A0AAE8IA00-F1
#
_cell.length_a   1.000
_cell.length_b   1.000
_cell.length_c   1.000
_cell.angle_alpha   90.00
_cell.angle_beta   90.00
_cell.angle_gamma   90.00
#
_symmetry.space_group_name_H-M   'P 1'
#
loop_
_entity.id
_entity.type
_entity.pdbx_description
1 polymer ?
#
loop_
_entity_poly.entity_id
_entity_poly.type
_entity_poly.pdbx_seq_one_letter_code
_entity_poly.pdbx_strand_id
1 'polypeptide(L)' 'MSTTKRAKIVRDFKDAGTERSFSAGETVDLTAGEFANYEAAGLIEAAAATKTADDTKKA' A
#
# COMPACT_ATOMS: atom_id res chain seq x y z
N MET A 1 7.64 7.46 -16.50
CA MET A 1 7.45 8.02 -15.15
C MET A 1 6.40 7.18 -14.44
N SER A 2 6.81 6.26 -13.57
CA SER A 2 5.87 5.39 -12.86
C SER A 2 5.07 6.22 -11.85
N THR A 3 3.77 6.38 -12.10
CA THR A 3 2.89 7.13 -11.20
C THR A 3 2.47 6.20 -10.06
N THR A 4 2.94 6.48 -8.84
CA THR A 4 2.55 5.75 -7.63
C THR A 4 1.39 6.45 -6.93
N LYS A 5 0.56 5.67 -6.23
CA LYS A 5 -0.56 6.11 -5.40
C LYS A 5 -0.37 5.57 -3.99
N ARG A 6 -0.64 6.44 -3.02
CA ARG A 6 -0.67 6.11 -1.60
C ARG A 6 -1.90 5.29 -1.28
N ALA A 7 -1.69 4.14 -0.67
CA ALA A 7 -2.73 3.22 -0.23
C ALA A 7 -2.54 2.91 1.25
N LYS A 8 -3.62 2.97 2.03
CA LYS A 8 -3.65 2.43 3.39
C LYS A 8 -4.09 0.98 3.33
N ILE A 9 -3.30 0.09 3.90
CA ILE A 9 -3.62 -1.32 4.02
C ILE A 9 -4.74 -1.49 5.07
N VAL A 10 -5.84 -2.13 4.69
CA VAL A 10 -7.01 -2.31 5.57
C VAL A 10 -6.87 -3.56 6.44
N ARG A 11 -6.21 -4.60 5.92
CA ARG A 11 -6.00 -5.89 6.58
C ARG A 11 -4.66 -6.48 6.19
N ASP A 12 -4.11 -7.36 7.02
CA ASP A 12 -2.88 -8.06 6.68
C ASP A 12 -3.11 -8.99 5.48
N PHE A 13 -2.25 -8.88 4.47
CA PHE A 13 -2.29 -9.78 3.32
C PHE A 13 -0.92 -9.98 2.71
N LYS A 14 -0.77 -11.09 1.98
CA LYS A 14 0.42 -11.37 1.18
C LYS A 14 0.02 -11.38 -0.28
N ASP A 15 0.70 -10.56 -1.08
CA ASP A 15 0.56 -10.62 -2.53
C ASP A 15 1.31 -11.84 -3.07
N ALA A 16 0.60 -12.74 -3.72
CA ALA A 16 1.17 -13.99 -4.24
C ALA A 16 2.02 -13.76 -5.51
N GLY A 17 1.83 -12.65 -6.23
CA GLY A 17 2.59 -12.34 -7.45
C GLY A 17 3.98 -11.76 -7.18
N THR A 18 4.13 -11.02 -6.07
CA THR A 18 5.36 -10.32 -5.68
C THR A 18 5.98 -10.87 -4.39
N GLU A 19 5.29 -11.79 -3.72
CA GLU A 19 5.64 -12.34 -2.39
C GLU A 19 5.76 -11.28 -1.28
N ARG A 20 5.25 -10.07 -1.51
CA ARG A 20 5.24 -8.99 -0.52
C ARG A 20 4.14 -9.20 0.51
N SER A 21 4.50 -8.98 1.77
CA SER A 21 3.55 -8.97 2.89
C SER A 21 3.26 -7.53 3.28
N PHE A 22 1.98 -7.24 3.51
CA PHE A 22 1.48 -5.94 3.92
C PHE A 22 0.76 -6.08 5.25
N SER A 23 0.97 -5.13 6.16
CA SER A 23 0.36 -5.13 7.48
C SER A 23 -0.81 -4.17 7.55
N ALA A 24 -1.88 -4.54 8.26
CA ALA A 24 -3.04 -3.68 8.47
C ALA A 24 -2.63 -2.34 9.12
N GLY A 25 -3.14 -1.23 8.58
CA GLY A 25 -2.85 0.13 9.06
C GLY A 25 -1.59 0.77 8.46
N GLU A 26 -0.76 0.03 7.74
CA GLU A 26 0.40 0.56 7.03
C GLU A 26 -0.04 1.41 5.84
N THR A 27 0.72 2.46 5.50
CA THR A 27 0.52 3.23 4.27
C THR A 27 1.68 3.02 3.34
N VAL A 28 1.41 2.54 2.12
CA VAL A 28 2.42 2.18 1.12
C VAL A 28 2.17 2.91 -0.20
N ASP A 29 3.24 3.13 -0.95
CA ASP A 29 3.19 3.64 -2.31
C ASP A 29 3.09 2.48 -3.30
N LEU A 30 1.96 2.36 -4.00
CA LEU A 30 1.67 1.32 -4.98
C LEU A 30 1.64 1.89 -6.38
N THR A 31 1.95 1.08 -7.40
CA THR A 31 1.67 1.50 -8.78
C THR A 31 0.16 1.65 -9.02
N ALA A 32 -0.22 2.41 -10.05
CA ALA A 32 -1.63 2.58 -10.39
C ALA A 32 -2.36 1.23 -10.63
N GLY A 33 -1.66 0.22 -11.16
CA GLY A 33 -2.21 -1.13 -11.38
C GLY A 33 -2.39 -1.92 -10.08
N GLU A 34 -1.38 -1.92 -9.21
CA GLU A 34 -1.46 -2.56 -7.89
C GLU A 34 -2.56 -1.91 -7.03
N PHE A 35 -2.64 -0.58 -7.03
CA PHE A 35 -3.67 0.14 -6.30
C PHE A 35 -5.07 -0.29 -6.75
N ALA A 36 -5.36 -0.28 -8.05
CA ALA A 36 -6.68 -0.66 -8.55
C ALA A 36 -7.01 -2.14 -8.24
N ASN A 37 -6.01 -3.03 -8.32
CA ASN A 37 -6.20 -4.45 -8.01
C ASN A 37 -6.52 -4.67 -6.53
N TYR A 38 -5.72 -4.07 -5.64
CA TYR A 38 -5.89 -4.26 -4.20
C TYR A 38 -7.12 -3.51 -3.67
N GLU A 39 -7.46 -2.36 -4.24
CA GLU A 39 -8.68 -1.60 -3.91
C GLU A 39 -9.92 -2.39 -4.32
N ALA A 40 -9.96 -2.94 -5.54
CA ALA A 40 -11.05 -3.78 -6.01
C ALA A 40 -11.24 -5.05 -5.17
N ALA A 41 -10.16 -5.58 -4.59
CA ALA A 41 -10.18 -6.70 -3.65
C ALA A 41 -10.56 -6.30 -2.21
N GLY A 42 -10.74 -5.00 -1.91
CA GLY A 42 -10.99 -4.49 -0.57
C GLY A 42 -9.85 -4.81 0.40
N LEU A 43 -8.61 -4.74 -0.08
CA LEU A 43 -7.39 -4.93 0.71
C LEU A 43 -6.80 -3.59 1.17
N ILE A 44 -7.08 -2.53 0.43
CA ILE A 44 -6.56 -1.18 0.69
C ILE A 44 -7.67 -0.12 0.58
N GLU A 45 -7.37 1.08 1.08
CA GLU A 45 -8.13 2.31 0.86
C GLU A 45 -7.23 3.43 0.34
N ALA A 46 -7.82 4.38 -0.37
CA ALA A 46 -7.12 5.58 -0.81
C ALA A 46 -6.61 6.39 0.39
N ALA A 47 -5.29 6.51 0.52
CA ALA A 47 -4.68 7.35 1.54
C ALA A 47 -4.32 8.71 0.93
N ALA A 48 -4.67 9.79 1.62
CA ALA A 48 -4.24 11.13 1.21
C ALA A 48 -2.71 11.17 1.12
N ALA A 49 -2.18 11.74 0.02
CA ALA A 49 -0.75 11.89 -0.21
C ALA A 49 -0.16 12.99 0.70
N THR A 50 -0.12 12.76 2.01
CA THR A 50 0.61 13.62 2.93
C THR A 50 2.08 13.25 2.85
N LYS A 51 2.92 14.05 2.17
CA LYS A 51 4.38 13.88 2.11
C LYS A 51 5.00 13.61 3.49
N THR A 52 5.07 12.36 3.89
CA THR A 52 5.91 11.89 4.98
C THR A 52 6.20 10.43 4.68
N ALA A 53 7.28 10.22 3.92
CA ALA A 53 8.05 9.01 4.10
C ALA A 53 8.71 9.16 5.47
N ASP A 54 8.08 8.65 6.52
CA ASP A 54 8.78 8.44 7.78
C ASP A 54 9.09 6.95 7.88
N ASP A 55 10.35 6.68 7.56
CA ASP A 55 11.08 5.48 7.91
C ASP A 55 11.07 5.34 9.43
N THR A 56 10.01 4.80 10.02
CA THR A 56 10.09 4.31 11.40
C THR A 56 10.45 2.82 11.40
N LYS A 57 11.62 2.51 10.84
CA LYS A 57 12.29 1.25 11.16
C LYS A 57 12.80 1.33 12.59
N LYS A 58 11.96 0.84 13.51
CA LYS A 58 12.29 0.05 14.71
C LYS A 58 13.58 0.44 15.47
N ALA A 59 13.36 0.97 16.68
CA ALA A 59 14.34 1.17 17.76
C ALA A 59 15.28 -0.01 18.03
#